data_AF-A0A6A4WFS0-F1
#
_entry.id   AF-A0A6A4WFS0-F1
#
_cell.length_a   1.000
_cell.length_b   1.000
_cell.length_c   1.000
_cell.angle_alpha   90.00
_cell.angle_beta   90.00
_cell.angle_gamma   90.00
#
_symmetry.space_group_name_H-M   'P 1'
#
loop_
_entity.id
_entity.type
_entity.pdbx_description
1 polymer ?
#
loop_
_entity_poly.entity_id
_entity_poly.type
_entity_poly.pdbx_seq_one_letter_code
_entity_poly.pdbx_strand_id
1 'polypeptide(L)'
;MRRAVSANAAAQRRRRARLTEAQRQAQAERNAAQQRARRQREAVREAEATRQRERANDDRVRQLNAERQRPFRAAQEEHRQAELEANAARLRQRREEQEEAERQAELAEGARRHQQQRAVARARPASLAARRPAAVLSGEQVVEADNVGAMVKVCASCGALRWAGERATFCCAGGKVHLNPLPAPPPVLRRLWTDDTLEARTFRQYVRHLNSALALSSLSVREVPPPAGTGGYAPCVVVQGRLYHRIGPLEAPEDRPPSFAQIYISDPLAEDPKAEAAIRLGHVRLPTATSAAVQHRLLDLLGQLQAMLRQVNPWVHDFIMAAEILAQEVEHRKLIISVAARPAGQHARRYNAPEGLREVAVLMGEEPGQHEPGTAPPS
;
A
#
# COMPACT_ATOMS: atom_id res chain seq x y z
N MET A 1 -38.58 24.61 -45.92
CA MET A 1 -37.41 24.42 -45.04
C MET A 1 -36.03 24.48 -45.73
N ARG A 2 -35.80 23.84 -46.90
CA ARG A 2 -34.47 23.81 -47.55
C ARG A 2 -33.90 25.19 -47.98
N ARG A 3 -34.75 26.15 -48.36
CA ARG A 3 -34.30 27.52 -48.74
C ARG A 3 -33.80 28.35 -47.55
N ALA A 4 -34.35 28.15 -46.35
CA ALA A 4 -33.96 28.92 -45.15
C ALA A 4 -32.59 28.50 -44.60
N VAL A 5 -32.25 27.21 -44.64
CA VAL A 5 -30.93 26.69 -44.23
C VAL A 5 -29.83 27.15 -45.20
N SER A 6 -30.13 27.19 -46.50
CA SER A 6 -29.22 27.68 -47.55
C SER A 6 -28.90 29.17 -47.39
N ALA A 7 -29.92 30.01 -47.15
CA ALA A 7 -29.74 31.45 -46.93
C ALA A 7 -28.88 31.74 -45.68
N ASN A 8 -29.06 30.96 -44.61
CA ASN A 8 -28.32 31.12 -43.35
C ASN A 8 -26.85 30.70 -43.50
N ALA A 9 -26.58 29.62 -44.25
CA ALA A 9 -25.21 29.20 -44.58
C ALA A 9 -24.48 30.23 -45.48
N ALA A 10 -25.18 30.86 -46.42
CA ALA A 10 -24.62 31.92 -47.26
C ALA A 10 -24.32 33.20 -46.46
N ALA A 11 -25.20 33.58 -45.53
CA ALA A 11 -24.98 34.71 -44.63
C ALA A 11 -23.78 34.48 -43.68
N GLN A 12 -23.63 33.26 -43.14
CA GLN A 12 -22.48 32.89 -42.32
C GLN A 12 -21.16 32.89 -43.09
N ARG A 13 -21.17 32.46 -44.37
CA ARG A 13 -19.98 32.54 -45.25
C ARG A 13 -19.56 33.98 -45.54
N ARG A 14 -20.51 34.87 -45.84
CA ARG A 14 -20.23 36.31 -46.06
C ARG A 14 -19.71 37.00 -44.79
N ARG A 15 -20.22 36.61 -43.61
CA ARG A 15 -19.74 37.11 -42.32
C ARG A 15 -18.32 36.62 -42.01
N ARG A 16 -17.99 35.35 -42.32
CA ARG A 16 -16.63 34.79 -42.21
C ARG A 16 -15.61 35.39 -43.19
N ALA A 17 -16.07 35.84 -44.36
CA ALA A 17 -15.22 36.50 -45.36
C ALA A 17 -14.80 37.92 -44.96
N ARG A 18 -15.58 38.60 -44.10
CA ARG A 18 -15.29 39.96 -43.59
C ARG A 18 -14.44 39.99 -42.31
N LEU A 19 -14.17 38.84 -41.70
CA LEU A 19 -13.35 38.74 -40.49
C LEU A 19 -11.88 38.63 -40.87
N THR A 20 -11.03 39.34 -40.14
CA THR A 20 -9.57 39.19 -40.28
C THR A 20 -9.15 37.77 -39.89
N GLU A 21 -7.98 37.35 -40.34
CA GLU A 21 -7.46 36.00 -40.06
C GLU A 21 -7.37 35.71 -38.56
N ALA A 22 -6.92 36.70 -37.77
CA ALA A 22 -6.89 36.64 -36.31
C ALA A 22 -8.29 36.44 -35.67
N GLN A 23 -9.33 37.09 -36.22
CA GLN A 23 -10.70 36.92 -35.72
C GLN A 23 -11.28 35.54 -36.05
N ARG A 24 -10.89 34.95 -37.19
CA ARG A 24 -11.28 33.57 -37.55
C ARG A 24 -10.60 32.55 -36.65
N GLN A 25 -9.32 32.73 -36.35
CA GLN A 25 -8.57 31.89 -35.41
C GLN A 25 -9.18 31.96 -34.00
N ALA A 26 -9.41 33.16 -33.47
CA ALA A 26 -10.02 33.34 -32.15
C ALA A 26 -11.43 32.71 -32.04
N GLN A 27 -12.23 32.74 -33.11
CA GLN A 27 -13.54 32.09 -33.10
C GLN A 27 -13.46 30.57 -33.22
N ALA A 28 -12.48 30.03 -33.96
CA ALA A 28 -12.21 28.60 -34.01
C ALA A 28 -11.74 28.07 -32.65
N GLU A 29 -10.85 28.80 -31.96
CA GLU A 29 -10.39 28.48 -30.61
C GLU A 29 -11.52 28.49 -29.59
N ARG A 30 -12.40 29.49 -29.62
CA ARG A 30 -13.58 29.55 -28.75
C ARG A 30 -14.53 28.37 -28.98
N ASN A 31 -14.76 27.98 -30.23
CA ASN A 31 -15.61 26.83 -30.54
C ASN A 31 -14.96 25.51 -30.09
N ALA A 32 -13.64 25.37 -30.28
CA ALA A 32 -12.89 24.22 -29.80
C ALA A 32 -12.90 24.12 -28.26
N ALA A 33 -12.75 25.26 -27.57
CA ALA A 33 -12.84 25.33 -26.11
C ALA A 33 -14.23 24.94 -25.59
N GLN A 34 -15.31 25.39 -26.25
CA GLN A 34 -16.68 24.99 -25.91
C GLN A 34 -16.93 23.50 -26.13
N GLN A 35 -16.40 22.92 -27.22
CA GLN A 35 -16.50 21.48 -27.46
C GLN A 35 -15.72 20.66 -26.43
N ARG A 36 -14.51 21.10 -26.05
CA ARG A 36 -13.72 20.48 -24.97
C ARG A 36 -14.48 20.52 -23.63
N ALA A 37 -15.05 21.67 -23.27
CA ALA A 37 -15.83 21.81 -22.04
C ALA A 37 -17.08 20.92 -22.03
N ARG A 38 -17.75 20.75 -23.17
CA ARG A 38 -18.90 19.83 -23.30
C ARG A 38 -18.49 18.37 -23.12
N ARG A 39 -17.42 17.94 -23.80
CA ARG A 39 -16.89 16.56 -23.66
C ARG A 39 -16.47 16.27 -22.23
N GLN A 40 -15.83 17.23 -21.54
CA GLN A 40 -15.49 17.09 -20.12
C GLN A 40 -16.73 16.91 -19.23
N ARG A 41 -17.80 17.68 -19.47
CA ARG A 41 -19.05 17.53 -18.69
C ARG A 41 -19.74 16.20 -18.95
N GLU A 42 -19.74 15.71 -20.18
CA GLU A 42 -20.29 14.40 -20.55
C GLU A 42 -19.47 13.27 -19.89
N ALA A 43 -18.14 13.33 -19.95
CA ALA A 43 -17.24 12.37 -19.29
C ALA A 43 -17.41 12.34 -17.77
N VAL A 44 -17.60 13.50 -17.11
CA VAL A 44 -17.87 13.55 -15.65
C VAL A 44 -19.18 12.87 -15.29
N ARG A 45 -20.25 13.11 -16.08
CA ARG A 45 -21.56 12.47 -15.85
C ARG A 45 -21.50 10.95 -16.03
N GLU A 46 -20.76 10.50 -17.04
CA GLU A 46 -20.57 9.07 -17.29
C GLU A 46 -19.75 8.40 -16.17
N ALA A 47 -18.68 9.05 -15.70
CA ALA A 47 -17.91 8.59 -14.56
C ALA A 47 -18.74 8.53 -13.26
N GLU A 48 -19.63 9.50 -13.03
CA GLU A 48 -20.57 9.47 -11.89
C GLU A 48 -21.58 8.32 -11.99
N ALA A 49 -22.12 8.06 -13.19
CA ALA A 49 -23.03 6.94 -13.42
C ALA A 49 -22.35 5.58 -13.19
N THR A 50 -21.09 5.42 -13.64
CA THR A 50 -20.30 4.21 -13.40
C THR A 50 -20.05 4.00 -11.90
N ARG A 51 -19.65 5.05 -11.17
CA ARG A 51 -19.49 5.00 -9.72
C ARG A 51 -20.77 4.61 -8.98
N GLN A 52 -21.93 5.09 -9.43
CA GLN A 52 -23.21 4.70 -8.84
C GLN A 52 -23.52 3.22 -9.08
N ARG A 53 -23.22 2.68 -10.27
CA ARG A 53 -23.40 1.25 -10.58
C ARG A 53 -22.46 0.36 -9.78
N GLU A 54 -21.20 0.74 -9.63
CA GLU A 54 -20.22 0.02 -8.80
C GLU A 54 -20.67 -0.04 -7.34
N ARG A 55 -21.09 1.09 -6.77
CA ARG A 55 -21.64 1.13 -5.39
C ARG A 55 -22.86 0.22 -5.23
N ALA A 56 -23.78 0.23 -6.19
CA ALA A 56 -24.95 -0.63 -6.15
C ALA A 56 -24.57 -2.13 -6.22
N ASN A 57 -23.54 -2.48 -7.00
CA ASN A 57 -23.05 -3.85 -7.07
C ASN A 57 -22.34 -4.28 -5.78
N ASP A 58 -21.51 -3.41 -5.21
CA ASP A 58 -20.86 -3.63 -3.91
C ASP A 58 -21.90 -3.81 -2.79
N ASP A 59 -22.95 -3.00 -2.79
CA ASP A 59 -24.06 -3.11 -1.84
C ASP A 59 -24.81 -4.45 -2.01
N ARG A 60 -25.04 -4.87 -3.26
CA ARG A 60 -25.64 -6.18 -3.56
C ARG A 60 -24.77 -7.34 -3.06
N VAL A 61 -23.46 -7.28 -3.29
CA VAL A 61 -22.51 -8.31 -2.81
C VAL A 61 -22.46 -8.34 -1.29
N ARG A 62 -22.49 -7.17 -0.63
CA ARG A 62 -22.57 -7.07 0.83
C ARG A 62 -23.85 -7.68 1.38
N GLN A 63 -25.01 -7.40 0.76
CA GLN A 63 -26.29 -7.99 1.14
C GLN A 63 -26.29 -9.51 1.01
N LEU A 64 -25.83 -10.05 -0.13
CA LEU A 64 -25.73 -11.49 -0.35
C LEU A 64 -24.80 -12.18 0.66
N ASN A 65 -23.67 -11.56 0.99
CA ASN A 65 -22.76 -12.07 2.02
C ASN A 65 -23.38 -12.00 3.42
N ALA A 66 -24.13 -10.95 3.73
CA ALA A 66 -24.84 -10.83 5.00
C ALA A 66 -25.93 -11.91 5.11
N GLU A 67 -26.74 -12.12 4.06
CA GLU A 67 -27.76 -13.16 4.00
C GLU A 67 -27.18 -14.57 4.14
N ARG A 68 -26.06 -14.85 3.47
CA ARG A 68 -25.35 -16.13 3.60
C ARG A 68 -24.85 -16.39 5.03
N GLN A 69 -24.54 -15.33 5.78
CA GLN A 69 -24.08 -15.42 7.17
C GLN A 69 -25.22 -15.40 8.21
N ARG A 70 -26.44 -14.99 7.85
CA ARG A 70 -27.59 -14.96 8.77
C ARG A 70 -27.86 -16.28 9.49
N PRO A 71 -27.95 -17.45 8.81
CA PRO A 71 -28.26 -18.70 9.51
C PRO A 71 -27.16 -19.11 10.48
N PHE A 72 -25.89 -18.84 10.16
CA PHE A 72 -24.77 -19.12 11.06
C PHE A 72 -24.80 -18.24 12.32
N ARG A 73 -25.11 -16.94 12.16
CA ARG A 73 -25.25 -16.02 13.30
C ARG A 73 -26.45 -16.37 14.17
N ALA A 74 -27.59 -16.69 13.55
CA ALA A 74 -28.79 -17.12 14.26
C ALA A 74 -28.53 -18.40 15.07
N ALA A 75 -27.91 -19.42 14.48
CA ALA A 75 -27.55 -20.66 15.18
C ALA A 75 -26.56 -20.43 16.34
N GLN A 76 -25.59 -19.51 16.16
CA GLN A 76 -24.65 -19.15 17.23
C GLN A 76 -25.34 -18.41 18.38
N GLU A 77 -26.30 -17.57 18.07
CA GLU A 77 -27.07 -16.81 19.06
C GLU A 77 -28.06 -17.71 19.81
N GLU A 78 -28.74 -18.63 19.12
CA GLU A 78 -29.55 -19.69 19.72
C GLU A 78 -28.71 -20.57 20.67
N HIS A 79 -27.51 -20.98 20.26
CA HIS A 79 -26.63 -21.76 21.12
C HIS A 79 -26.22 -20.99 22.37
N ARG A 80 -25.83 -19.72 22.23
CA ARG A 80 -25.50 -18.85 23.36
C ARG A 80 -26.69 -18.67 24.29
N GLN A 81 -27.89 -18.52 23.74
CA GLN A 81 -29.11 -18.33 24.52
C GLN A 81 -29.49 -19.60 25.28
N ALA A 82 -29.38 -20.77 24.64
CA ALA A 82 -29.55 -22.07 25.29
C ALA A 82 -28.54 -22.29 26.43
N GLU A 83 -27.27 -21.89 26.25
CA GLU A 83 -26.27 -21.95 27.32
C GLU A 83 -26.61 -21.04 28.51
N LEU A 84 -27.06 -19.82 28.24
CA LEU A 84 -27.49 -18.86 29.27
C LEU A 84 -28.72 -19.39 30.03
N GLU A 85 -29.69 -19.95 29.33
CA GLU A 85 -30.89 -20.55 29.93
C GLU A 85 -30.55 -21.78 30.76
N ALA A 86 -29.69 -22.67 30.26
CA ALA A 86 -29.21 -23.82 31.00
C ALA A 86 -28.43 -23.41 32.26
N ASN A 87 -27.61 -22.36 32.18
CA ASN A 87 -26.91 -21.82 33.33
C ASN A 87 -27.87 -21.20 34.36
N ALA A 88 -28.86 -20.43 33.90
CA ALA A 88 -29.89 -19.87 34.74
C ALA A 88 -30.75 -20.96 35.42
N ALA A 89 -31.07 -22.05 34.71
CA ALA A 89 -31.79 -23.20 35.27
C ALA A 89 -30.97 -23.89 36.37
N ARG A 90 -29.68 -24.14 36.13
CA ARG A 90 -28.75 -24.69 37.15
C ARG A 90 -28.67 -23.79 38.39
N LEU A 91 -28.59 -22.48 38.20
CA LEU A 91 -28.59 -21.50 39.29
C LEU A 91 -29.91 -21.47 40.06
N ARG A 92 -31.06 -21.64 39.40
CA ARG A 92 -32.37 -21.74 40.06
C ARG A 92 -32.47 -23.02 40.90
N GLN A 93 -32.11 -24.16 40.34
CA GLN A 93 -32.11 -25.44 41.06
C GLN A 93 -31.20 -25.38 42.30
N ARG A 94 -29.98 -24.84 42.16
CA ARG A 94 -29.07 -24.66 43.30
C ARG A 94 -29.65 -23.76 44.39
N ARG A 95 -30.45 -22.74 44.03
CA ARG A 95 -31.10 -21.84 45.00
C ARG A 95 -32.23 -22.53 45.77
N GLU A 96 -32.94 -23.46 45.12
CA GLU A 96 -34.02 -24.26 45.72
C GLU A 96 -33.47 -25.34 46.65
N GLU A 97 -32.32 -25.93 46.32
CA GLU A 97 -31.64 -26.97 47.11
C GLU A 97 -30.84 -26.42 48.31
N GLN A 98 -30.36 -25.18 48.26
CA GLN A 98 -29.60 -24.56 49.36
C GLN A 98 -30.50 -24.06 50.49
N GLU A 99 -30.06 -24.24 51.73
CA GLU A 99 -30.71 -23.64 52.90
C GLU A 99 -30.53 -22.10 52.92
N GLU A 100 -31.49 -21.38 53.51
CA GLU A 100 -31.51 -19.91 53.49
C GLU A 100 -30.29 -19.27 54.17
N ALA A 101 -29.74 -19.94 55.19
CA ALA A 101 -28.54 -19.51 55.89
C ALA A 101 -27.29 -19.57 55.00
N GLU A 102 -27.15 -20.61 54.16
CA GLU A 102 -26.03 -20.75 53.23
C GLU A 102 -26.10 -19.69 52.12
N ARG A 103 -27.30 -19.37 51.63
CA ARG A 103 -27.50 -18.29 50.64
C ARG A 103 -27.08 -16.92 51.17
N GLN A 104 -27.42 -16.61 52.42
CA GLN A 104 -27.01 -15.35 53.06
C GLN A 104 -25.49 -15.29 53.26
N ALA A 105 -24.85 -16.41 53.61
CA ALA A 105 -23.40 -16.50 53.75
C ALA A 105 -22.67 -16.26 52.41
N GLU A 106 -23.13 -16.88 51.32
CA GLU A 106 -22.55 -16.68 49.98
C GLU A 106 -22.71 -15.25 49.46
N LEU A 107 -23.88 -14.63 49.68
CA LEU A 107 -24.11 -13.22 49.31
C LEU A 107 -23.21 -12.28 50.11
N ALA A 108 -23.06 -12.51 51.41
CA ALA A 108 -22.16 -11.75 52.27
C ALA A 108 -20.69 -11.92 51.83
N GLU A 109 -20.28 -13.13 51.45
CA GLU A 109 -18.94 -13.40 50.93
C GLU A 109 -18.72 -12.75 49.56
N GLY A 110 -19.69 -12.82 48.65
CA GLY A 110 -19.65 -12.14 47.36
C GLY A 110 -19.57 -10.63 47.49
N ALA A 111 -20.33 -10.04 48.43
CA ALA A 111 -20.27 -8.62 48.76
C ALA A 111 -18.90 -8.23 49.32
N ARG A 112 -18.33 -9.03 50.23
CA ARG A 112 -16.97 -8.82 50.77
C ARG A 112 -15.91 -8.90 49.66
N ARG A 113 -15.98 -9.89 48.77
CA ARG A 113 -15.08 -10.02 47.62
C ARG A 113 -15.18 -8.83 46.67
N HIS A 114 -16.41 -8.37 46.36
CA HIS A 114 -16.61 -7.19 45.51
C HIS A 114 -16.11 -5.89 46.18
N GLN A 115 -16.32 -5.75 47.48
CA GLN A 115 -15.81 -4.62 48.27
C GLN A 115 -14.28 -4.63 48.32
N GLN A 116 -13.65 -5.80 48.52
CA GLN A 116 -12.19 -5.95 48.45
C GLN A 116 -11.65 -5.64 47.06
N GLN A 117 -12.27 -6.13 45.98
CA GLN A 117 -11.87 -5.79 44.61
C GLN A 117 -12.00 -4.30 44.32
N ARG A 118 -13.07 -3.64 44.79
CA ARG A 118 -13.25 -2.19 44.68
C ARG A 118 -12.23 -1.42 45.50
N ALA A 119 -11.92 -1.88 46.71
CA ALA A 119 -10.89 -1.29 47.56
C ALA A 119 -9.51 -1.43 46.92
N VAL A 120 -9.17 -2.59 46.37
CA VAL A 120 -7.92 -2.81 45.61
C VAL A 120 -7.88 -1.98 44.34
N ALA A 121 -8.97 -1.84 43.58
CA ALA A 121 -9.03 -0.98 42.40
C ALA A 121 -8.90 0.52 42.74
N ARG A 122 -9.39 0.95 43.91
CA ARG A 122 -9.24 2.32 44.42
C ARG A 122 -7.87 2.57 45.05
N ALA A 123 -7.27 1.55 45.68
CA ALA A 123 -5.95 1.61 46.31
C ALA A 123 -4.81 1.40 45.31
N ARG A 124 -5.09 0.79 44.15
CA ARG A 124 -4.15 0.76 43.04
C ARG A 124 -3.92 2.21 42.63
N PRO A 125 -2.69 2.72 42.66
CA PRO A 125 -2.41 4.05 42.16
C PRO A 125 -2.66 4.00 40.65
N ALA A 126 -3.87 4.34 40.23
CA ALA A 126 -4.09 4.87 38.90
C ALA A 126 -3.25 6.14 38.91
N SER A 127 -2.09 6.11 38.27
CA SER A 127 -1.18 7.26 38.26
C SER A 127 -1.97 8.49 37.83
N LEU A 128 -2.32 9.33 38.81
CA LEU A 128 -3.06 10.58 38.60
C LEU A 128 -2.31 11.50 37.63
N ALA A 129 -1.01 11.26 37.49
CA ALA A 129 -0.11 11.75 36.47
C ALA A 129 -0.68 11.65 35.04
N ALA A 130 -1.21 10.49 34.59
CA ALA A 130 -1.62 10.31 33.19
C ALA A 130 -2.99 10.95 32.85
N ARG A 131 -3.69 11.54 33.84
CA ARG A 131 -5.03 12.15 33.68
C ARG A 131 -5.01 13.68 33.62
N ARG A 132 -3.85 14.30 33.39
CA ARG A 132 -3.71 15.77 33.21
C ARG A 132 -3.28 16.12 31.78
N PRO A 133 -4.17 16.02 30.77
CA PRO A 133 -3.83 16.30 29.37
C PRO A 133 -3.18 17.67 29.17
N ALA A 134 -3.63 18.69 29.93
CA ALA A 134 -3.06 20.03 29.86
C ALA A 134 -1.57 20.07 30.26
N ALA A 135 -1.18 19.37 31.33
CA ALA A 135 0.19 19.32 31.81
C ALA A 135 1.12 18.48 30.92
N VAL A 136 0.56 17.46 30.24
CA VAL A 136 1.26 16.67 29.21
C VAL A 136 1.53 17.52 27.97
N LEU A 137 0.53 18.28 27.52
CA LEU A 137 0.64 19.13 26.33
C LEU A 137 1.48 20.39 26.57
N SER A 138 1.51 20.92 27.80
CA SER A 138 2.37 22.06 28.19
C SER A 138 3.82 21.66 28.47
N GLY A 139 4.11 20.35 28.64
CA GLY A 139 5.44 19.86 29.02
C GLY A 139 5.82 20.12 30.48
N GLU A 140 4.90 20.63 31.31
CA GLU A 140 5.12 20.88 32.75
C GLU A 140 5.17 19.57 33.55
N GLN A 141 4.59 18.50 33.00
CA GLN A 141 4.63 17.20 33.64
C GLN A 141 6.00 16.55 33.47
N VAL A 142 6.78 16.56 34.55
CA VAL A 142 7.98 15.73 34.68
C VAL A 142 7.55 14.28 34.82
N VAL A 143 7.76 13.49 33.76
CA VAL A 143 7.60 12.04 33.78
C VAL A 143 8.98 11.44 34.00
N GLU A 144 9.16 10.71 35.10
CA GLU A 144 10.39 9.94 35.31
C GLU A 144 10.61 8.99 34.14
N ALA A 145 11.84 8.95 33.62
CA ALA A 145 12.19 8.09 32.51
C ALA A 145 12.06 6.62 32.95
N ASP A 146 11.09 5.91 32.40
CA ASP A 146 10.97 4.47 32.62
C ASP A 146 12.04 3.75 31.79
N ASN A 147 12.99 3.12 32.47
CA ASN A 147 14.08 2.37 31.86
C ASN A 147 13.90 0.88 32.15
N VAL A 148 13.46 0.14 31.13
CA VAL A 148 13.29 -1.32 31.17
C VAL A 148 14.62 -2.10 31.16
N GLY A 149 15.75 -1.40 31.17
CA GLY A 149 17.11 -1.95 31.21
C GLY A 149 17.63 -2.40 29.85
N ALA A 150 18.80 -3.04 29.87
CA ALA A 150 19.39 -3.66 28.68
C ALA A 150 18.78 -5.04 28.39
N MET A 151 18.81 -5.45 27.13
CA MET A 151 18.40 -6.79 26.72
C MET A 151 19.51 -7.80 27.05
N VAL A 152 19.47 -8.36 28.26
CA VAL A 152 20.51 -9.29 28.78
C VAL A 152 20.08 -10.75 28.76
N LYS A 153 18.79 -11.05 28.60
CA LYS A 153 18.29 -12.43 28.61
C LYS A 153 18.34 -13.01 27.21
N VAL A 154 19.24 -13.97 26.97
CA VAL A 154 19.30 -14.69 25.70
C VAL A 154 18.20 -15.76 25.67
N CYS A 155 17.39 -15.79 24.61
CA CYS A 155 16.44 -16.87 24.39
C CYS A 155 17.16 -18.19 24.05
N ALA A 156 16.87 -19.27 24.76
CA ALA A 156 17.47 -20.58 24.51
C ALA A 156 17.09 -21.20 23.15
N SER A 157 15.95 -20.80 22.57
CA SER A 157 15.45 -21.37 21.31
C SER A 157 15.94 -20.62 20.07
N CYS A 158 15.92 -19.27 20.09
CA CYS A 158 16.25 -18.46 18.91
C CYS A 158 17.45 -17.51 19.10
N GLY A 159 18.09 -17.49 20.28
CA GLY A 159 19.23 -16.61 20.56
C GLY A 159 18.90 -15.12 20.69
N ALA A 160 17.64 -14.72 20.53
CA ALA A 160 17.23 -13.32 20.65
C ALA A 160 17.50 -12.77 22.06
N LEU A 161 18.04 -11.55 22.12
CA LEU A 161 18.19 -10.80 23.37
C LEU A 161 16.82 -10.26 23.81
N ARG A 162 16.52 -10.40 25.10
CA ARG A 162 15.26 -10.02 25.73
C ARG A 162 15.49 -9.17 26.97
N TRP A 163 14.52 -8.31 27.26
CA TRP A 163 14.45 -7.60 28.53
C TRP A 163 14.03 -8.54 29.66
N ALA A 164 14.42 -8.22 30.89
CA ALA A 164 14.15 -9.07 32.06
C ALA A 164 12.64 -9.25 32.34
N GLY A 165 11.83 -8.23 32.04
CA GLY A 165 10.38 -8.25 32.23
C GLY A 165 9.59 -8.99 31.12
N GLU A 166 10.25 -9.38 30.02
CA GLU A 166 9.55 -10.06 28.93
C GLU A 166 9.29 -11.54 29.23
N ARG A 167 8.16 -12.05 28.77
CA ARG A 167 7.83 -13.49 28.88
C ARG A 167 8.70 -14.33 27.93
N ALA A 168 8.89 -15.60 28.29
CA ALA A 168 9.67 -16.57 27.50
C ALA A 168 9.20 -16.72 26.05
N THR A 169 7.92 -16.46 25.80
CA THR A 169 7.26 -16.61 24.50
C THR A 169 7.30 -15.36 23.62
N PHE A 170 7.88 -14.24 24.07
CA PHE A 170 7.77 -12.97 23.36
C PHE A 170 8.50 -12.93 22.01
N CYS A 171 9.63 -13.64 21.89
CA CYS A 171 10.43 -13.66 20.67
C CYS A 171 9.96 -14.72 19.65
N CYS A 172 10.09 -16.00 19.98
CA CYS A 172 9.84 -17.12 19.07
C CYS A 172 8.62 -17.97 19.48
N ALA A 173 7.73 -17.43 20.32
CA ALA A 173 6.62 -18.18 20.91
C ALA A 173 7.06 -19.46 21.64
N GLY A 174 8.25 -19.45 22.25
CA GLY A 174 8.84 -20.61 22.94
C GLY A 174 9.40 -21.66 21.98
N GLY A 175 9.98 -21.23 20.86
CA GLY A 175 10.58 -22.10 19.84
C GLY A 175 9.65 -22.55 18.73
N LYS A 176 8.38 -22.09 18.73
CA LYS A 176 7.40 -22.42 17.68
C LYS A 176 7.65 -21.67 16.37
N VAL A 177 8.29 -20.51 16.45
CA VAL A 177 8.65 -19.69 15.29
C VAL A 177 10.15 -19.84 15.04
N HIS A 178 10.49 -20.42 13.90
CA HIS A 178 11.86 -20.54 13.43
C HIS A 178 12.04 -19.63 12.21
N LEU A 179 12.76 -18.52 12.39
CA LEU A 179 13.14 -17.64 11.30
C LEU A 179 14.52 -18.04 10.80
N ASN A 180 14.68 -18.13 9.48
CA ASN A 180 16.00 -18.31 8.90
C ASN A 180 16.86 -17.07 9.23
N PRO A 181 18.16 -17.27 9.53
CA PRO A 181 19.08 -16.14 9.70
C PRO A 181 19.03 -15.23 8.48
N LEU A 182 19.09 -13.92 8.72
CA LEU A 182 19.24 -12.97 7.63
C LEU A 182 20.56 -13.24 6.91
N PRO A 183 20.56 -13.30 5.56
CA PRO A 183 21.80 -13.45 4.82
C PRO A 183 22.73 -12.27 5.11
N ALA A 184 24.02 -12.52 5.10
CA ALA A 184 25.01 -11.44 5.23
C ALA A 184 24.80 -10.43 4.09
N PRO A 185 24.85 -9.12 4.37
CA PRO A 185 24.74 -8.12 3.32
C PRO A 185 25.94 -8.23 2.36
N PRO A 186 25.76 -7.92 1.07
CA PRO A 186 26.87 -7.85 0.12
C PRO A 186 28.04 -7.00 0.65
N PRO A 187 29.31 -7.37 0.38
CA PRO A 187 30.47 -6.68 0.94
C PRO A 187 30.49 -5.16 0.68
N VAL A 188 30.02 -4.72 -0.49
CA VAL A 188 29.90 -3.31 -0.86
C VAL A 188 28.98 -2.57 0.12
N LEU A 189 27.76 -3.07 0.33
CA LEU A 189 26.81 -2.48 1.27
C LEU A 189 27.34 -2.51 2.71
N ARG A 190 27.99 -3.61 3.12
CA ARG A 190 28.57 -3.70 4.46
C ARG A 190 29.57 -2.56 4.71
N ARG A 191 30.55 -2.38 3.82
CA ARG A 191 31.54 -1.29 3.91
C ARG A 191 30.89 0.10 3.92
N LEU A 192 29.93 0.35 3.03
CA LEU A 192 29.25 1.65 2.98
C LEU A 192 28.48 1.99 4.27
N TRP A 193 28.00 0.98 4.99
CA TRP A 193 27.35 1.15 6.29
C TRP A 193 28.31 1.24 7.47
N THR A 194 29.43 0.52 7.45
CA THR A 194 30.33 0.40 8.61
C THR A 194 31.54 1.32 8.59
N ASP A 195 32.05 1.63 7.39
CA ASP A 195 33.34 2.31 7.28
C ASP A 195 33.17 3.82 7.50
N ASP A 196 34.27 4.48 7.88
CA ASP A 196 34.33 5.93 8.08
C ASP A 196 35.09 6.66 6.95
N THR A 197 34.92 6.17 5.72
CA THR A 197 35.40 6.87 4.52
C THR A 197 34.46 8.02 4.16
N LEU A 198 34.96 9.00 3.39
CA LEU A 198 34.13 10.09 2.87
C LEU A 198 32.96 9.56 2.02
N GLU A 199 33.20 8.49 1.27
CA GLU A 199 32.22 7.79 0.47
C GLU A 199 31.13 7.17 1.34
N ALA A 200 31.49 6.39 2.37
CA ALA A 200 30.55 5.74 3.27
C ALA A 200 29.69 6.76 4.04
N ARG A 201 30.27 7.88 4.47
CA ARG A 201 29.53 9.01 5.05
C ARG A 201 28.54 9.63 4.05
N THR A 202 28.98 9.85 2.81
CA THR A 202 28.12 10.40 1.74
C THR A 202 26.97 9.44 1.44
N PHE A 203 27.23 8.14 1.35
CA PHE A 203 26.23 7.10 1.19
C PHE A 203 25.18 7.16 2.31
N ARG A 204 25.59 7.14 3.59
CA ARG A 204 24.66 7.18 4.72
C ARG A 204 23.82 8.47 4.74
N GLN A 205 24.41 9.60 4.38
CA GLN A 205 23.72 10.88 4.29
C GLN A 205 22.66 10.89 3.16
N TYR A 206 22.96 10.27 2.01
CA TYR A 206 22.11 10.31 0.81
C TYR A 206 21.40 8.99 0.51
N VAL A 207 21.39 8.02 1.43
CA VAL A 207 20.88 6.65 1.20
C VAL A 207 19.44 6.62 0.67
N ARG A 208 18.60 7.54 1.12
CA ARG A 208 17.21 7.65 0.62
C ARG A 208 17.16 8.02 -0.87
N HIS A 209 18.02 8.93 -1.31
CA HIS A 209 18.12 9.36 -2.71
C HIS A 209 18.67 8.23 -3.59
N LEU A 210 19.70 7.53 -3.11
CA LEU A 210 20.28 6.37 -3.80
C LEU A 210 19.25 5.23 -3.93
N ASN A 211 18.49 4.94 -2.86
CA ASN A 211 17.41 3.95 -2.93
C ASN A 211 16.32 4.34 -3.92
N SER A 212 15.94 5.62 -3.98
CA SER A 212 14.99 6.12 -4.97
C SER A 212 15.52 5.98 -6.41
N ALA A 213 16.81 6.27 -6.63
CA ALA A 213 17.48 6.14 -7.93
C ALA A 213 17.55 4.68 -8.44
N LEU A 214 17.60 3.73 -7.50
CA LEU A 214 17.71 2.28 -7.76
C LEU A 214 16.36 1.56 -7.73
N ALA A 215 15.26 2.29 -7.55
CA ALA A 215 13.92 1.69 -7.52
C ALA A 215 13.59 1.02 -8.86
N LEU A 216 12.98 -0.17 -8.79
CA LEU A 216 12.53 -0.93 -9.97
C LEU A 216 11.12 -0.55 -10.42
N SER A 217 10.38 0.14 -9.57
CA SER A 217 9.01 0.59 -9.84
C SER A 217 8.74 1.94 -9.23
N SER A 218 7.77 2.65 -9.81
CA SER A 218 7.21 3.86 -9.23
C SER A 218 6.20 3.51 -8.13
N LEU A 219 6.01 4.42 -7.17
CA LEU A 219 4.95 4.33 -6.18
C LEU A 219 3.75 5.16 -6.62
N SER A 220 2.58 4.54 -6.64
CA SER A 220 1.30 5.21 -6.90
C SER A 220 0.44 5.16 -5.65
N VAL A 221 0.01 6.34 -5.22
CA VAL A 221 -0.87 6.53 -4.06
C VAL A 221 -1.95 7.53 -4.40
N ARG A 222 -3.14 7.36 -3.83
CA ARG A 222 -4.18 8.39 -3.88
C ARG A 222 -3.92 9.38 -2.75
N GLU A 223 -3.26 10.47 -3.09
CA GLU A 223 -3.07 11.58 -2.17
C GLU A 223 -4.39 12.33 -1.96
N VAL A 224 -4.66 12.68 -0.71
CA VAL A 224 -5.77 13.55 -0.34
C VAL A 224 -5.21 14.96 -0.22
N PRO A 225 -5.66 15.90 -1.06
CA PRO A 225 -5.22 17.28 -0.95
C PRO A 225 -5.65 17.88 0.40
N PRO A 226 -4.86 18.80 0.98
CA PRO A 226 -5.26 19.47 2.21
C PRO A 226 -6.61 20.18 2.05
N PRO A 227 -7.43 20.26 3.11
CA PRO A 227 -8.72 20.94 3.06
C PRO A 227 -8.59 22.39 2.57
N ALA A 228 -9.54 22.83 1.74
CA ALA A 228 -9.56 24.21 1.24
C ALA A 228 -9.55 25.22 2.39
N GLY A 229 -8.72 26.27 2.28
CA GLY A 229 -8.58 27.32 3.30
C GLY A 229 -7.36 27.18 4.23
N THR A 230 -6.57 26.11 4.15
CA THR A 230 -5.36 25.90 4.95
C THR A 230 -4.08 26.52 4.35
N GLY A 231 -4.20 27.40 3.36
CA GLY A 231 -3.04 28.03 2.71
C GLY A 231 -2.14 27.08 1.90
N GLY A 232 -2.62 25.86 1.60
CA GLY A 232 -1.86 24.85 0.84
C GLY A 232 -0.76 24.15 1.64
N TYR A 233 -0.60 24.46 2.94
CA TYR A 233 0.38 23.80 3.80
C TYR A 233 -0.17 22.47 4.33
N ALA A 234 0.51 21.37 4.00
CA ALA A 234 0.27 20.05 4.55
C ALA A 234 1.58 19.52 5.17
N PRO A 235 1.70 19.40 6.51
CA PRO A 235 2.92 18.91 7.14
C PRO A 235 3.15 17.40 6.93
N CYS A 236 2.18 16.71 6.34
CA CYS A 236 2.23 15.29 6.04
C CYS A 236 1.53 14.97 4.71
N VAL A 237 2.02 13.95 4.02
CA VAL A 237 1.32 13.35 2.86
C VAL A 237 0.21 12.47 3.41
N VAL A 238 -1.05 12.82 3.10
CA VAL A 238 -2.22 12.04 3.50
C VAL A 238 -2.58 11.09 2.35
N VAL A 239 -2.34 9.80 2.55
CA VAL A 239 -2.69 8.76 1.57
C VAL A 239 -4.01 8.10 1.96
N GLN A 240 -4.93 7.98 1.02
CA GLN A 240 -6.19 7.25 1.20
C GLN A 240 -6.22 5.98 0.34
N GLY A 241 -6.47 4.84 0.97
CA GLY A 241 -6.60 3.55 0.27
C GLY A 241 -5.30 2.75 0.26
N ARG A 242 -4.99 2.11 -0.87
CA ARG A 242 -3.84 1.21 -1.02
C ARG A 242 -2.69 1.92 -1.72
N LEU A 243 -1.47 1.54 -1.35
CA LEU A 243 -0.23 1.88 -2.05
C LEU A 243 0.02 0.81 -3.11
N TYR A 244 0.35 1.23 -4.32
CA TYR A 244 0.65 0.35 -5.44
C TYR A 244 2.07 0.60 -5.93
N HIS A 245 2.79 -0.49 -6.22
CA HIS A 245 3.99 -0.45 -7.05
C HIS A 245 3.56 -0.50 -8.51
N ARG A 246 3.92 0.52 -9.30
CA ARG A 246 3.59 0.60 -10.72
C ARG A 246 4.86 0.39 -11.54
N ILE A 247 4.91 -0.78 -12.17
CA ILE A 247 5.84 -1.12 -13.23
C ILE A 247 5.10 -0.75 -14.53
N GLY A 248 5.52 0.34 -15.17
CA GLY A 248 4.93 0.78 -16.44
C GLY A 248 5.33 -0.13 -17.61
N PRO A 249 5.17 0.32 -18.86
CA PRO A 249 5.77 -0.35 -20.01
C PRO A 249 7.26 -0.62 -19.76
N LEU A 250 7.72 -1.82 -20.09
CA LEU A 250 9.09 -2.25 -19.88
C LEU A 250 10.07 -1.60 -20.88
N GLU A 251 9.57 -1.22 -22.04
CA GLU A 251 10.30 -0.41 -23.02
C GLU A 251 10.11 1.08 -22.73
N ALA A 252 11.19 1.84 -22.86
CA ALA A 252 11.14 3.28 -22.78
C ALA A 252 10.57 3.85 -24.10
N PRO A 253 9.67 4.85 -24.03
CA PRO A 253 9.26 5.61 -25.21
C PRO A 253 10.46 6.30 -25.88
N GLU A 254 10.46 6.42 -27.21
CA GLU A 254 11.55 7.07 -27.96
C GLU A 254 11.84 8.52 -27.52
N ASP A 255 10.84 9.21 -26.96
CA ASP A 255 10.93 10.63 -26.56
C ASP A 255 11.44 10.84 -25.12
N ARG A 256 11.70 9.78 -24.36
CA ARG A 256 12.04 9.87 -22.93
C ARG A 256 13.15 8.92 -22.51
N PRO A 257 14.04 9.34 -21.59
CA PRO A 257 15.06 8.44 -21.06
C PRO A 257 14.41 7.28 -20.30
N PRO A 258 15.03 6.09 -20.31
CA PRO A 258 14.54 4.94 -19.55
C PRO A 258 14.52 5.24 -18.06
N SER A 259 13.50 4.73 -17.36
CA SER A 259 13.31 4.93 -15.92
C SER A 259 13.01 3.60 -15.21
N PHE A 260 13.39 3.51 -13.93
CA PHE A 260 13.14 2.34 -13.09
C PHE A 260 13.65 1.02 -13.74
N ALA A 261 12.79 0.00 -13.87
CA ALA A 261 13.13 -1.28 -14.50
C ALA A 261 13.52 -1.16 -15.98
N GLN A 262 13.01 -0.16 -16.72
CA GLN A 262 13.32 0.04 -18.15
C GLN A 262 14.81 0.20 -18.40
N ILE A 263 15.55 0.71 -17.40
CA ILE A 263 17.00 0.90 -17.48
C ILE A 263 17.73 -0.43 -17.69
N TYR A 264 17.28 -1.50 -17.05
CA TYR A 264 17.87 -2.84 -17.20
C TYR A 264 17.50 -3.51 -18.51
N ILE A 265 16.45 -3.02 -19.19
CA ILE A 265 15.96 -3.56 -20.47
C ILE A 265 16.59 -2.83 -21.64
N SER A 266 16.75 -1.51 -21.51
CA SER A 266 17.42 -0.67 -22.51
C SER A 266 18.93 -0.94 -22.58
N ASP A 267 19.56 -1.29 -21.44
CA ASP A 267 20.98 -1.62 -21.37
C ASP A 267 21.19 -2.83 -20.42
N PRO A 268 20.90 -4.06 -20.90
CA PRO A 268 21.00 -5.27 -20.10
C PRO A 268 22.44 -5.60 -19.71
N LEU A 269 23.43 -5.21 -20.53
CA LEU A 269 24.85 -5.47 -20.29
C LEU A 269 25.57 -4.35 -19.53
N ALA A 270 24.91 -3.21 -19.30
CA ALA A 270 25.52 -2.00 -18.74
C ALA A 270 26.76 -1.57 -19.54
N GLU A 271 26.60 -1.36 -20.85
CA GLU A 271 27.69 -0.93 -21.74
C GLU A 271 28.32 0.40 -21.29
N ASP A 272 27.50 1.32 -20.78
CA ASP A 272 27.96 2.55 -20.13
C ASP A 272 27.37 2.71 -18.71
N PRO A 273 28.04 2.17 -17.68
CA PRO A 273 27.58 2.28 -16.30
C PRO A 273 27.52 3.72 -15.80
N LYS A 274 28.32 4.65 -16.36
CA LYS A 274 28.34 6.05 -15.95
C LYS A 274 27.15 6.80 -16.51
N ALA A 275 26.80 6.56 -17.76
CA ALA A 275 25.57 7.10 -18.36
C ALA A 275 24.33 6.56 -17.63
N GLU A 276 24.30 5.27 -17.29
CA GLU A 276 23.22 4.68 -16.50
C GLU A 276 23.07 5.39 -15.14
N ALA A 277 24.17 5.58 -14.42
CA ALA A 277 24.17 6.29 -13.14
C ALA A 277 23.68 7.75 -13.28
N ALA A 278 24.05 8.43 -14.37
CA ALA A 278 23.60 9.79 -14.66
C ALA A 278 22.09 9.85 -14.93
N ILE A 279 21.55 8.90 -15.71
CA ILE A 279 20.10 8.77 -15.95
C ILE A 279 19.37 8.56 -14.62
N ARG A 280 19.86 7.65 -13.77
CA ARG A 280 19.27 7.36 -12.45
C ARG A 280 19.27 8.59 -11.54
N LEU A 281 20.41 9.28 -11.45
CA LEU A 281 20.53 10.47 -10.61
C LEU A 281 19.65 11.62 -11.13
N GLY A 282 19.51 11.76 -12.45
CA GLY A 282 18.65 12.76 -13.09
C GLY A 282 17.16 12.62 -12.73
N HIS A 283 16.70 11.42 -12.40
CA HIS A 283 15.33 11.18 -11.93
C HIS A 283 15.12 11.53 -10.44
N VAL A 284 16.19 11.80 -9.70
CA VAL A 284 16.14 12.07 -8.26
C VAL A 284 16.28 13.56 -7.97
N ARG A 285 15.35 14.10 -7.19
CA ARG A 285 15.44 15.47 -6.69
C ARG A 285 16.44 15.55 -5.56
N LEU A 286 17.61 16.13 -5.83
CA LEU A 286 18.61 16.44 -4.82
C LEU A 286 18.35 17.80 -4.14
N PRO A 287 18.78 17.99 -2.89
CA PRO A 287 18.78 19.31 -2.26
C PRO A 287 19.58 20.34 -3.08
N THR A 288 19.09 21.57 -3.18
CA THR A 288 19.73 22.66 -3.96
C THR A 288 21.15 22.99 -3.49
N ALA A 289 21.46 22.76 -2.22
CA ALA A 289 22.79 22.96 -1.65
C ALA A 289 23.80 21.83 -1.97
N THR A 290 23.41 20.83 -2.77
CA THR A 290 24.28 19.69 -3.08
C THR A 290 25.40 20.09 -4.05
N SER A 291 26.62 20.21 -3.53
CA SER A 291 27.81 20.57 -4.32
C SER A 291 28.12 19.57 -5.45
N ALA A 292 28.78 20.04 -6.51
CA ALA A 292 29.21 19.19 -7.62
C ALA A 292 30.08 18.00 -7.17
N ALA A 293 30.96 18.21 -6.17
CA ALA A 293 31.79 17.14 -5.61
C ALA A 293 30.95 16.03 -4.95
N VAL A 294 29.83 16.38 -4.30
CA VAL A 294 28.89 15.40 -3.75
C VAL A 294 28.16 14.69 -4.89
N GLN A 295 27.71 15.41 -5.93
CA GLN A 295 27.04 14.81 -7.08
C GLN A 295 27.92 13.78 -7.78
N HIS A 296 29.21 14.09 -7.99
CA HIS A 296 30.18 13.13 -8.54
C HIS A 296 30.30 11.88 -7.67
N ARG A 297 30.42 12.03 -6.34
CA ARG A 297 30.43 10.86 -5.43
C ARG A 297 29.14 10.04 -5.48
N LEU A 298 27.98 10.67 -5.68
CA LEU A 298 26.72 9.95 -5.82
C LEU A 298 26.70 9.13 -7.12
N LEU A 299 27.27 9.64 -8.21
CA LEU A 299 27.42 8.87 -9.46
C LEU A 299 28.34 7.65 -9.25
N ASP A 300 29.47 7.82 -8.58
CA ASP A 300 30.39 6.72 -8.27
C ASP A 300 29.72 5.65 -7.38
N LEU A 301 28.96 6.09 -6.37
CA LEU A 301 28.17 5.21 -5.50
C LEU A 301 27.10 4.46 -6.28
N LEU A 302 26.38 5.13 -7.19
CA LEU A 302 25.38 4.47 -8.03
C LEU A 302 26.02 3.40 -8.93
N GLY A 303 27.17 3.70 -9.53
CA GLY A 303 27.94 2.74 -10.32
C GLY A 303 28.30 1.47 -9.53
N GLN A 304 28.73 1.62 -8.27
CA GLN A 304 29.01 0.46 -7.40
C GLN A 304 27.75 -0.31 -7.02
N LEU A 305 26.67 0.40 -6.68
CA LEU A 305 25.42 -0.22 -6.24
C LEU A 305 24.71 -0.94 -7.39
N GLN A 306 24.68 -0.38 -8.60
CA GLN A 306 24.06 -1.05 -9.75
C GLN A 306 24.85 -2.29 -10.17
N ALA A 307 26.19 -2.25 -10.14
CA ALA A 307 27.03 -3.42 -10.40
C ALA A 307 26.76 -4.53 -9.38
N MET A 308 26.65 -4.17 -8.09
CA MET A 308 26.28 -5.10 -7.04
C MET A 308 24.87 -5.67 -7.28
N LEU A 309 23.87 -4.84 -7.61
CA LEU A 309 22.50 -5.31 -7.86
C LEU A 309 22.43 -6.30 -9.02
N ARG A 310 23.16 -6.06 -10.11
CA ARG A 310 23.29 -7.00 -11.23
C ARG A 310 23.97 -8.32 -10.85
N GLN A 311 24.71 -8.38 -9.74
CA GLN A 311 25.31 -9.63 -9.25
C GLN A 311 24.38 -10.39 -8.31
N VAL A 312 23.63 -9.70 -7.45
CA VAL A 312 22.97 -10.33 -6.29
C VAL A 312 21.45 -10.22 -6.26
N ASN A 313 20.83 -9.35 -7.06
CA ASN A 313 19.40 -9.07 -6.99
C ASN A 313 18.63 -9.91 -8.03
N PRO A 314 17.81 -10.91 -7.61
CA PRO A 314 17.09 -11.77 -8.53
C PRO A 314 16.11 -11.02 -9.45
N TRP A 315 15.49 -9.95 -8.96
CA TRP A 315 14.55 -9.16 -9.76
C TRP A 315 15.24 -8.40 -10.88
N VAL A 316 16.49 -7.97 -10.64
CA VAL A 316 17.30 -7.34 -11.69
C VAL A 316 17.65 -8.37 -12.76
N HIS A 317 17.97 -9.60 -12.38
CA HIS A 317 18.16 -10.70 -13.33
C HIS A 317 16.90 -10.98 -14.14
N ASP A 318 15.73 -10.99 -13.50
CA ASP A 318 14.45 -11.18 -14.21
C ASP A 318 14.20 -10.10 -15.27
N PHE A 319 14.48 -8.83 -14.97
CA PHE A 319 14.34 -7.75 -15.96
C PHE A 319 15.38 -7.82 -17.08
N ILE A 320 16.61 -8.22 -16.78
CA ILE A 320 17.65 -8.44 -17.79
C ILE A 320 17.25 -9.60 -18.72
N MET A 321 16.81 -10.72 -18.16
CA MET A 321 16.32 -11.87 -18.94
C MET A 321 15.11 -11.48 -19.79
N ALA A 322 14.20 -10.64 -19.28
CA ALA A 322 13.06 -10.16 -20.04
C ALA A 322 13.47 -9.38 -21.31
N ALA A 323 14.64 -8.73 -21.31
CA ALA A 323 15.17 -8.05 -22.49
C ALA A 323 15.63 -9.02 -23.60
N GLU A 324 15.91 -10.28 -23.27
CA GLU A 324 16.34 -11.31 -24.21
C GLU A 324 15.17 -12.05 -24.88
N ILE A 325 13.94 -11.85 -24.37
CA ILE A 325 12.73 -12.48 -24.93
C ILE A 325 12.38 -11.79 -26.25
N LEU A 326 12.45 -12.54 -27.36
CA LEU A 326 12.07 -12.03 -28.68
C LEU A 326 10.59 -11.64 -28.70
N ALA A 327 10.28 -10.47 -29.29
CA ALA A 327 8.89 -9.99 -29.41
C ALA A 327 7.95 -11.04 -30.02
N GLN A 328 8.45 -11.80 -31.01
CA GLN A 328 7.77 -12.89 -31.70
C GLN A 328 7.36 -14.03 -30.76
N GLU A 329 8.12 -14.27 -29.69
CA GLU A 329 7.80 -15.29 -28.69
C GLU A 329 6.65 -14.89 -27.78
N VAL A 330 6.34 -13.59 -27.68
CA VAL A 330 5.29 -13.04 -26.81
C VAL A 330 4.04 -12.67 -27.61
N GLU A 331 4.19 -12.28 -28.88
CA GLU A 331 3.15 -11.73 -29.75
C GLU A 331 1.93 -12.64 -29.94
N HIS A 332 2.08 -13.95 -29.73
CA HIS A 332 0.98 -14.93 -29.86
C HIS A 332 0.67 -15.68 -28.56
N ARG A 333 1.24 -15.28 -27.43
CA ARG A 333 0.96 -15.92 -26.14
C ARG A 333 -0.24 -15.27 -25.46
N LYS A 334 -1.25 -16.08 -25.17
CA LYS A 334 -2.42 -15.68 -24.39
C LYS A 334 -2.23 -16.08 -22.93
N LEU A 335 -2.16 -15.11 -22.02
CA LEU A 335 -2.24 -15.36 -20.59
C LEU A 335 -3.70 -15.69 -20.23
N ILE A 336 -3.96 -16.92 -19.77
CA ILE A 336 -5.29 -17.34 -19.31
C ILE A 336 -5.24 -17.52 -17.80
N ILE A 337 -5.88 -16.62 -17.05
CA ILE A 337 -6.09 -16.79 -15.61
C ILE A 337 -7.46 -17.42 -15.41
N SER A 338 -7.48 -18.74 -15.32
CA SER A 338 -8.72 -19.48 -15.08
C SER A 338 -8.82 -19.87 -13.60
N VAL A 339 -9.79 -19.28 -12.91
CA VAL A 339 -10.16 -19.69 -11.54
C VAL A 339 -10.67 -21.14 -11.50
N ALA A 340 -11.09 -21.68 -12.65
CA ALA A 340 -11.58 -23.04 -12.82
C ALA A 340 -10.51 -24.04 -13.28
N ALA A 341 -9.32 -23.59 -13.68
CA ALA A 341 -8.25 -24.48 -14.13
C ALA A 341 -7.65 -25.25 -12.95
N ARG A 342 -7.80 -26.58 -12.99
CA ARG A 342 -7.36 -27.51 -11.96
C ARG A 342 -6.26 -28.41 -12.55
N PRO A 343 -5.06 -28.50 -11.94
CA PRO A 343 -4.09 -29.52 -12.31
C PRO A 343 -4.69 -30.91 -12.10
N ALA A 344 -4.51 -31.80 -13.08
CA ALA A 344 -5.06 -33.16 -13.03
C ALA A 344 -4.67 -33.86 -11.71
N GLY A 345 -5.66 -34.42 -11.00
CA GLY A 345 -5.45 -35.16 -9.76
C GLY A 345 -5.34 -34.34 -8.46
N GLN A 346 -5.33 -33.01 -8.48
CA GLN A 346 -5.12 -32.19 -7.26
C GLN A 346 -6.43 -31.65 -6.66
N HIS A 347 -6.51 -31.38 -5.35
CA HIS A 347 -7.75 -30.91 -4.71
C HIS A 347 -8.00 -29.40 -4.94
N ALA A 348 -9.27 -28.98 -5.09
CA ALA A 348 -9.69 -27.60 -5.43
C ALA A 348 -9.31 -26.50 -4.39
N ARG A 349 -8.68 -26.86 -3.28
CA ARG A 349 -8.22 -25.93 -2.22
C ARG A 349 -6.70 -25.98 -2.00
N ARG A 350 -5.97 -26.69 -2.87
CA ARG A 350 -4.51 -26.77 -2.80
C ARG A 350 -3.94 -25.73 -3.75
N TYR A 351 -3.32 -24.69 -3.17
CA TYR A 351 -2.53 -23.74 -3.94
C TYR A 351 -1.30 -24.46 -4.48
N ASN A 352 -1.02 -24.33 -5.78
CA ASN A 352 0.21 -24.86 -6.37
C ASN A 352 1.41 -24.22 -5.67
N ALA A 353 2.47 -24.99 -5.43
CA ALA A 353 3.76 -24.40 -5.11
C ALA A 353 4.30 -23.70 -6.38
N PRO A 354 4.82 -22.47 -6.29
CA PRO A 354 5.35 -21.77 -7.46
C PRO A 354 6.65 -22.45 -7.91
N GLU A 355 6.66 -23.02 -9.11
CA GLU A 355 7.85 -23.55 -9.77
C GLU A 355 8.35 -22.53 -10.81
N GLY A 356 9.61 -22.11 -10.69
CA GLY A 356 10.32 -21.27 -11.66
C GLY A 356 10.04 -19.76 -11.59
N LEU A 357 8.77 -19.35 -11.56
CA LEU A 357 8.34 -17.94 -11.46
C LEU A 357 7.58 -17.77 -10.14
N ARG A 358 8.22 -17.14 -9.14
CA ARG A 358 7.64 -16.98 -7.79
C ARG A 358 6.42 -16.04 -7.78
N GLU A 359 6.29 -15.18 -8.79
CA GLU A 359 5.19 -14.24 -8.94
C GLU A 359 4.77 -14.16 -10.42
N VAL A 360 3.46 -14.17 -10.67
CA VAL A 360 2.89 -13.91 -12.00
C VAL A 360 2.32 -12.51 -11.97
N ALA A 361 2.92 -11.59 -12.73
CA ALA A 361 2.36 -10.26 -12.96
C ALA A 361 1.36 -10.33 -14.12
N VAL A 362 0.18 -9.77 -13.90
CA VAL A 362 -0.92 -9.78 -14.86
C VAL A 362 -1.09 -8.36 -15.39
N LEU A 363 -0.87 -8.18 -16.69
CA LEU A 363 -1.25 -6.95 -17.39
C LEU A 363 -2.77 -6.96 -17.56
N MET A 364 -3.47 -6.28 -16.66
CA MET A 364 -4.86 -5.92 -16.88
C MET A 364 -4.87 -4.76 -17.88
N GLY A 365 -5.52 -4.95 -19.03
CA GLY A 365 -5.69 -3.90 -20.05
C GLY A 365 -6.56 -2.72 -19.59
N GLU A 366 -7.05 -2.77 -18.35
CA GLU A 366 -7.82 -1.71 -17.70
C GLU A 366 -7.07 -1.24 -16.45
N GLU A 367 -6.98 0.08 -16.25
CA GLU A 367 -6.56 0.61 -14.95
C GLU A 367 -7.46 0.01 -13.86
N PRO A 368 -6.92 -0.49 -12.75
CA PRO A 368 -7.75 -0.94 -11.64
C PRO A 368 -8.64 0.22 -11.17
N GLY A 369 -9.91 0.22 -11.58
CA GLY A 369 -10.90 1.26 -11.30
C GLY A 369 -11.47 2.03 -12.51
N GLN A 370 -11.19 1.66 -13.76
CA GLN A 370 -11.90 2.20 -14.93
C GLN A 370 -12.34 1.06 -15.87
N HIS A 371 -13.54 0.53 -15.68
CA HIS A 371 -14.20 -0.30 -16.69
C HIS A 371 -14.79 0.60 -17.79
N GLU A 372 -14.38 0.42 -19.05
CA GLU A 372 -15.17 0.89 -20.19
C GLU A 372 -16.22 -0.18 -20.56
N PRO A 373 -17.51 0.18 -20.68
CA PRO A 373 -18.55 -0.76 -21.03
C PRO A 373 -18.59 -0.99 -22.54
N GLY A 374 -18.16 -2.17 -22.98
CA GLY A 374 -18.74 -2.80 -24.18
C GLY A 374 -17.75 -3.16 -25.28
N THR A 375 -17.33 -4.42 -25.29
CA THR A 375 -17.12 -5.17 -26.53
C THR A 375 -17.56 -6.61 -26.28
N ALA A 376 -18.65 -7.01 -26.92
CA ALA A 376 -19.13 -8.39 -26.92
C ALA A 376 -18.20 -9.26 -27.79
N PRO A 377 -18.02 -10.56 -27.48
CA PRO A 377 -17.21 -11.45 -28.30
C PRO A 377 -17.93 -11.77 -29.62
N PRO A 378 -17.21 -11.94 -30.75
CA PRO A 378 -17.82 -12.40 -31.99
C PRO A 378 -18.18 -13.89 -31.88
N SER A 379 -19.27 -14.24 -32.57
CA SER A 379 -19.89 -15.56 -32.70
C SER A 379 -18.94 -16.64 -33.20
#